data_AF-R6C6I2-F1
#
_entry.id   AF-R6C6I2-F1
#
_cell.length_a   1.000
_cell.length_b   1.000
_cell.length_c   1.000
_cell.angle_alpha   90.00
_cell.angle_beta   90.00
_cell.angle_gamma   90.00
#
_symmetry.space_group_name_H-M   'P 1'
#
loop_
_entity.id
_entity.type
_entity.pdbx_description
1 polymer ?
#
loop_
_entity_poly.entity_id
_entity_poly.type
_entity_poly.pdbx_seq_one_letter_code
_entity_poly.pdbx_strand_id
1 'polypeptide(L)' 'MEYEYKIVPVQNEVGFDFNKKCARLEEQMNRLGKEGWRFCAFGNGSWFIFERNNS' A
#
# COMPACT_ATOMS: atom_id res chain seq x y z
N MET A 1 18.25 -3.52 -10.25
CA MET A 1 16.82 -3.55 -9.89
C MET A 1 16.59 -2.38 -8.98
N GLU A 2 15.88 -1.36 -9.47
CA GLU A 2 15.52 -0.19 -8.68
C GLU A 2 14.05 -0.32 -8.26
N TYR A 3 13.79 -0.14 -6.97
CA TYR A 3 12.43 -0.21 -6.42
C TYR A 3 12.03 1.18 -5.94
N GLU A 4 10.81 1.58 -6.28
CA GLU A 4 10.15 2.73 -5.70
C GLU A 4 9.30 2.28 -4.51
N TYR A 5 9.36 3.05 -3.42
CA TYR A 5 8.58 2.81 -2.21
C TYR A 5 7.61 3.97 -1.97
N LYS A 6 6.40 3.65 -1.51
CA LYS A 6 5.40 4.62 -1.08
C LYS A 6 4.85 4.25 0.28
N ILE A 7 4.83 5.22 1.19
CA ILE A 7 4.29 5.07 2.54
C ILE A 7 2.93 5.76 2.61
N VAL A 8 1.92 5.04 3.05
CA VAL A 8 0.55 5.51 3.19
C VAL A 8 0.17 5.47 4.67
N PRO A 9 0.04 6.62 5.34
CA PRO A 9 -0.50 6.64 6.68
C PRO A 9 -1.99 6.28 6.64
N VAL A 10 -2.41 5.41 7.54
CA VAL A 10 -3.79 5.01 7.73
C VAL A 10 -4.16 5.13 9.20
N GLN A 11 -5.32 5.75 9.43
CA GLN A 11 -6.03 5.54 10.68
C GLN A 11 -6.75 4.20 10.61
N ASN A 12 -6.47 3.38 11.62
CA ASN A 12 -7.19 2.14 11.86
C ASN A 12 -8.37 2.46 12.78
N GLU A 13 -9.57 2.26 12.25
CA GLU A 13 -10.81 2.38 13.01
C GLU A 13 -11.17 1.04 13.66
N VAL A 14 -12.05 1.07 14.66
CA VAL A 14 -12.56 -0.16 15.29
C VAL A 14 -13.33 -0.98 14.24
N GLY A 15 -12.96 -2.26 14.07
CA GLY A 15 -13.51 -3.13 13.02
C GLY A 15 -12.69 -3.18 11.72
N PHE A 16 -11.45 -2.68 11.76
CA PHE A 16 -10.52 -2.67 10.63
C PHE A 16 -10.20 -4.09 10.09
N ASP A 17 -10.57 -4.36 8.85
CA ASP A 17 -10.15 -5.53 8.09
C ASP A 17 -8.89 -5.19 7.27
N PHE A 18 -7.75 -5.68 7.75
CA PHE A 18 -6.45 -5.41 7.18
C PHE A 18 -6.36 -5.82 5.70
N ASN A 19 -6.82 -7.02 5.37
CA ASN A 19 -6.70 -7.57 4.03
C ASN A 19 -7.54 -6.78 3.03
N LYS A 20 -8.77 -6.39 3.42
CA LYS A 20 -9.62 -5.56 2.57
C LYS A 20 -9.04 -4.16 2.36
N LYS A 21 -8.42 -3.57 3.38
CA LYS A 21 -7.77 -2.25 3.27
C LYS A 21 -6.55 -2.31 2.35
N CYS A 22 -5.70 -3.34 2.49
CA CYS A 22 -4.58 -3.62 1.58
C CYS A 22 -5.06 -3.67 0.12
N ALA A 23 -5.96 -4.60 -0.20
CA ALA A 23 -6.41 -4.84 -1.56
C ALA A 23 -7.04 -3.59 -2.19
N ARG A 24 -7.83 -2.85 -1.41
CA ARG A 24 -8.45 -1.60 -1.87
C ARG A 24 -7.42 -0.49 -2.10
N LEU A 25 -6.38 -0.39 -1.28
CA LEU A 25 -5.31 0.60 -1.47
C LEU A 25 -4.43 0.25 -2.67
N GLU A 26 -4.10 -1.04 -2.86
CA GLU A 26 -3.41 -1.51 -4.07
C GLU A 26 -4.23 -1.19 -5.32
N GLU A 27 -5.53 -1.51 -5.33
CA GLU A 27 -6.40 -1.19 -6.45
C GLU A 27 -6.43 0.33 -6.73
N GLN A 28 -6.62 1.16 -5.71
CA GLN A 28 -6.65 2.62 -5.88
C GLN A 28 -5.33 3.19 -6.40
N MET A 29 -4.20 2.72 -5.87
CA MET A 29 -2.86 3.15 -6.27
C MET A 29 -2.54 2.75 -7.71
N ASN A 30 -3.04 1.61 -8.15
CA ASN A 30 -2.87 1.12 -9.51
C ASN A 30 -3.89 1.73 -10.48
N ARG A 31 -5.06 2.14 -10.00
CA ARG A 31 -6.11 2.75 -10.84
C ARG A 31 -5.84 4.20 -11.20
N LEU A 32 -5.02 4.91 -10.42
CA LEU A 32 -4.69 6.32 -10.59
C LEU A 32 -3.16 6.51 -10.67
N GLY A 33 -2.55 6.21 -11.83
CA GLY A 33 -1.14 6.53 -12.11
C GLY A 33 -0.34 5.40 -12.76
N LYS A 34 0.96 5.33 -12.44
CA LYS A 34 1.86 4.23 -12.86
C LYS A 34 1.52 2.96 -12.05
N GLU A 35 0.99 1.96 -12.74
CA GLU A 35 0.60 0.64 -12.24
C GLU A 35 1.79 -0.17 -11.67
N GLY A 36 1.50 -1.25 -10.95
CA GLY A 36 2.50 -2.19 -10.40
C GLY A 36 2.85 -2.02 -8.93
N TRP A 37 2.12 -1.16 -8.19
CA TRP A 37 2.27 -1.07 -6.74
C TRP A 37 1.75 -2.33 -6.06
N ARG A 38 2.56 -2.89 -5.17
CA ARG A 38 2.22 -4.06 -4.34
C ARG A 38 2.48 -3.77 -2.87
N PHE A 39 1.64 -4.32 -2.02
CA PHE A 39 1.82 -4.25 -0.58
C PHE A 39 3.11 -4.97 -0.18
N CYS A 40 3.95 -4.28 0.59
CA CYS A 40 5.23 -4.78 1.05
C CYS A 40 5.21 -5.03 2.57
N ALA A 41 4.83 -4.01 3.35
CA ALA A 41 4.90 -4.10 4.81
C ALA A 41 3.92 -3.17 5.53
N PHE A 42 3.64 -3.49 6.79
CA PHE A 42 2.86 -2.64 7.69
C PHE A 42 3.71 -2.23 8.89
N GLY A 43 3.80 -0.92 9.14
CA GLY A 43 4.65 -0.33 10.16
C GLY A 43 3.85 0.39 11.25
N ASN A 44 4.32 0.28 12.50
CA ASN A 44 3.86 1.05 13.66
C ASN A 44 2.34 1.14 13.83
N GLY A 45 1.60 0.09 13.46
CA GLY A 45 0.15 0.05 13.63
C GLY A 45 -0.64 1.08 12.80
N SER A 46 0.01 1.82 11.90
CA SER A 46 -0.62 2.96 11.22
C SER A 46 -0.07 3.26 9.83
N TRP A 47 0.99 2.59 9.35
CA TRP A 47 1.57 2.89 8.03
C TRP A 47 1.58 1.67 7.12
N PHE A 48 1.06 1.81 5.92
CA PHE A 48 1.17 0.80 4.87
C PHE A 48 2.29 1.17 3.92
N ILE A 49 3.17 0.23 3.62
CA ILE A 49 4.31 0.40 2.73
C ILE A 49 4.00 -0.41 1.47
N PHE A 50 4.09 0.26 0.32
CA PHE A 50 3.95 -0.34 -0.99
C PHE A 50 5.25 -0.19 -1.76
N GLU A 51 5.56 -1.17 -2.58
CA GLU A 51 6.72 -1.16 -3.46
C GLU A 51 6.33 -1.43 -4.90
N ARG A 52 7.14 -0.90 -5.83
CA ARG A 52 7.02 -1.15 -7.26
C ARG A 52 8.42 -1.28 -7.85
N ASN A 53 8.62 -2.23 -8.76
CA ASN A 53 9.84 -2.30 -9.55
C ASN A 53 9.82 -1.24 -10.67
N ASN A 54 10.91 -0.49 -10.82
CA ASN A 54 11.05 0.57 -11.83
C ASN A 54 11.86 0.13 -13.06
N SER A 55 12.10 -1.17 -13.22
CA SER A 55 12.81 -1.75 -14.37
C SER A 55 12.00 -1.72 -15.67
#